data_AF-F4B5P8-F1
#
_entry.id   AF-F4B5P8-F1
#
_cell.length_a   1.000
_cell.length_b   1.000
_cell.length_c   1.000
_cell.angle_alpha   90.00
_cell.angle_beta   90.00
_cell.angle_gamma   90.00
#
_symmetry.space_group_name_H-M   'P 1'
#
loop_
_entity.id
_entity.type
_entity.pdbx_description
1 polymer ?
#
loop_
_entity_poly.entity_id
_entity_poly.type
_entity_poly.pdbx_seq_one_letter_code
_entity_poly.pdbx_strand_id
1 'polypeptide(L)'
;MFFTSSDILLLSRRIKKSPRAIDEELRGWNWNEPPIYSQHFSQTSVSELIYCSTLRNLYLRQKGYKVGEESSLIKKGRAIHDTYSTAISTIKRLLYSSPQIDGNKLKTLMTDEFYSFLKKYEDQADYVKTLWDYITNIYSAELDRVRSKFFNLTEDSLVSSVVPFYVEYPVDGSLVGLSSSLRIDAFVPFIPLIAEMKTGKYKYSHELQLAGYALAFESQYEIPIDFGYLCYVNVDEKEVKSNCKLIQISNSLRSEFLDKRDKALEIMDNVIDPGIANDCEKECPYYKVCHPS
;
A
#
# COMPACT_ATOMS: atom_id res chain seq x y z
N MET A 1 4.99 -8.92 -2.87
CA MET A 1 4.27 -7.83 -3.53
C MET A 1 4.86 -7.55 -4.90
N PHE A 2 5.16 -8.61 -5.67
CA PHE A 2 5.88 -8.50 -6.95
C PHE A 2 5.05 -9.29 -7.94
N PHE A 3 4.03 -8.65 -8.49
CA PHE A 3 3.04 -9.35 -9.30
C PHE A 3 3.60 -9.55 -10.72
N THR A 4 3.69 -10.81 -11.13
CA THR A 4 3.84 -11.21 -12.53
C THR A 4 2.49 -11.62 -13.11
N SER A 5 2.41 -11.82 -14.43
CA SER A 5 1.21 -12.36 -15.07
C SER A 5 0.81 -13.72 -14.47
N SER A 6 1.80 -14.53 -14.08
CA SER A 6 1.57 -15.84 -13.47
C SER A 6 0.95 -15.72 -12.08
N ASP A 7 1.43 -14.78 -11.26
CA ASP A 7 0.89 -14.53 -9.91
C ASP A 7 -0.56 -14.08 -9.98
N ILE A 8 -0.87 -13.16 -10.91
CA ILE A 8 -2.24 -12.68 -11.12
C ILE A 8 -3.18 -13.83 -11.49
N LEU A 9 -2.77 -14.72 -12.39
CA LEU A 9 -3.60 -15.88 -12.76
C LEU A 9 -3.85 -16.81 -11.56
N LEU A 10 -2.85 -17.02 -10.70
CA LEU A 10 -3.00 -17.81 -9.49
C LEU A 10 -3.94 -17.14 -8.47
N LEU A 11 -3.78 -15.84 -8.24
CA LEU A 11 -4.64 -15.05 -7.36
C LEU A 11 -6.07 -14.99 -7.88
N SER A 12 -6.27 -14.78 -9.18
CA SER A 12 -7.58 -14.81 -9.84
C SER A 12 -8.32 -16.12 -9.57
N ARG A 13 -7.63 -17.27 -9.68
CA ARG A 13 -8.21 -18.59 -9.38
C ARG A 13 -8.58 -18.74 -7.91
N ARG A 14 -7.79 -18.19 -6.98
CA ARG A 14 -8.10 -18.21 -5.54
C ARG A 14 -9.33 -17.33 -5.24
N ILE A 15 -9.33 -16.09 -5.72
CA ILE A 15 -10.43 -15.13 -5.58
C ILE A 15 -11.75 -15.72 -6.11
N LYS A 16 -11.74 -16.38 -7.27
CA LYS A 16 -12.94 -17.01 -7.85
C LYS A 16 -13.51 -18.14 -7.02
N LYS A 17 -12.69 -18.80 -6.20
CA LYS A 17 -13.12 -19.90 -5.31
C LYS A 17 -13.57 -19.41 -3.93
N SER A 18 -13.24 -18.19 -3.57
CA SER A 18 -13.61 -17.60 -2.29
C SER A 18 -15.05 -17.06 -2.35
N PRO A 19 -15.86 -17.27 -1.29
CA PRO A 19 -17.21 -16.72 -1.24
C PRO A 19 -17.17 -15.19 -1.20
N ARG A 20 -18.09 -14.56 -1.94
CA ARG A 20 -18.31 -13.11 -1.91
C ARG A 20 -19.65 -12.86 -1.23
N ALA A 21 -19.58 -12.38 -0.01
CA ALA A 21 -20.76 -11.95 0.76
C ALA A 21 -20.37 -10.63 1.42
N ILE A 22 -20.35 -9.58 0.60
CA ILE A 22 -20.20 -8.21 1.09
C ILE A 22 -21.56 -7.55 0.93
N ASP A 23 -22.09 -7.00 2.01
CA ASP A 23 -23.40 -6.35 2.01
C ASP A 23 -23.30 -5.04 1.23
N GLU A 24 -24.30 -4.78 0.39
CA GLU A 24 -24.31 -3.58 -0.44
C GLU A 24 -24.19 -2.31 0.41
N GLU A 25 -24.88 -2.22 1.55
CA GLU A 25 -24.80 -1.08 2.49
C GLU A 25 -23.37 -0.79 3.00
N LEU A 26 -22.47 -1.77 2.98
CA LEU A 26 -21.07 -1.63 3.42
C LEU A 26 -20.11 -1.31 2.27
N ARG A 27 -20.62 -0.98 1.09
CA ARG A 27 -19.83 -0.64 -0.09
C ARG A 27 -19.50 0.84 -0.12
N GLY A 28 -18.30 1.16 -0.61
CA GLY A 28 -17.84 2.54 -0.71
C GLY A 28 -18.75 3.42 -1.57
N TRP A 29 -19.55 2.87 -2.49
CA TRP A 29 -20.52 3.62 -3.31
C TRP A 29 -21.77 4.06 -2.55
N ASN A 30 -22.10 3.45 -1.40
CA ASN A 30 -23.21 3.90 -0.55
C ASN A 30 -22.83 5.06 0.38
N TRP A 31 -21.88 5.89 -0.05
CA TRP A 31 -21.35 7.01 0.72
C TRP A 31 -22.37 8.11 1.07
N ASN A 32 -23.56 8.09 0.47
CA ASN A 32 -24.66 8.99 0.81
C ASN A 32 -25.56 8.49 1.95
N GLU A 33 -25.42 7.23 2.35
CA GLU A 33 -26.28 6.58 3.34
C GLU A 33 -25.44 5.99 4.49
N PRO A 34 -25.98 5.95 5.72
CA PRO A 34 -25.36 5.19 6.80
C PRO A 34 -25.23 3.71 6.40
N PRO A 35 -24.14 3.01 6.79
CA PRO A 35 -23.07 3.42 7.72
C PRO A 35 -21.84 4.08 7.05
N ILE A 36 -21.81 4.22 5.72
CA ILE A 36 -20.63 4.71 5.01
C ILE A 36 -20.55 6.24 5.07
N TYR A 37 -21.70 6.90 5.04
CA TYR A 37 -21.81 8.34 5.14
C TYR A 37 -21.07 8.90 6.36
N SER A 38 -20.22 9.90 6.12
CA SER A 38 -19.52 10.66 7.17
C SER A 38 -20.15 12.05 7.31
N GLN A 39 -20.63 12.37 8.51
CA GLN A 39 -21.18 13.69 8.86
C GLN A 39 -20.11 14.72 9.27
N HIS A 40 -18.85 14.29 9.29
CA HIS A 40 -17.74 15.07 9.81
C HIS A 40 -17.08 15.96 8.76
N PHE A 41 -16.55 17.11 9.20
CA PHE A 41 -15.80 18.02 8.33
C PHE A 41 -14.33 17.62 8.21
N SER A 42 -13.78 17.00 9.25
CA SER A 42 -12.43 16.48 9.23
C SER A 42 -12.24 15.31 8.27
N GLN A 43 -11.00 15.13 7.85
CA GLN A 43 -10.56 13.97 7.09
C GLN A 43 -9.28 13.40 7.72
N THR A 44 -9.10 12.09 7.59
CA THR A 44 -7.90 11.40 8.07
C THR A 44 -7.37 10.43 7.02
N SER A 45 -6.08 10.16 7.06
CA SER A 45 -5.49 9.11 6.22
C SER A 45 -5.71 7.72 6.82
N VAL A 46 -5.73 6.71 5.96
CA VAL A 46 -5.89 5.30 6.37
C VAL A 46 -4.78 4.86 7.34
N SER A 47 -3.54 5.33 7.14
CA SER A 47 -2.41 4.96 8.00
C SER A 47 -2.50 5.58 9.40
N GLU A 48 -3.08 6.77 9.54
CA GLU A 48 -3.24 7.42 10.84
C GLU A 48 -4.20 6.69 11.77
N LEU A 49 -5.21 6.03 11.20
CA LEU A 49 -6.21 5.26 11.94
C LEU A 49 -5.63 4.04 12.64
N ILE A 50 -4.40 3.63 12.32
CA ILE A 50 -3.81 2.40 12.87
C ILE A 50 -2.57 2.61 13.72
N TYR A 51 -2.08 3.84 13.87
CA TYR A 51 -0.89 4.14 14.68
C TYR A 51 -1.15 4.03 16.20
N CYS A 52 -2.36 4.36 16.66
CA CYS A 52 -2.71 4.37 18.08
C CYS A 52 -4.09 3.76 18.29
N SER A 53 -4.22 2.83 19.24
CA SER A 53 -5.49 2.19 19.57
C SER A 53 -6.54 3.17 20.10
N THR A 54 -6.11 4.18 20.87
CA THR A 54 -6.99 5.25 21.36
C THR A 54 -7.17 6.38 20.37
N LEU A 55 -6.45 6.39 19.24
CA LEU A 55 -6.44 7.47 18.24
C LEU A 55 -5.91 8.81 18.77
N ARG A 56 -5.19 8.81 19.91
CA ARG A 56 -4.62 10.03 20.50
C ARG A 56 -3.64 10.75 19.57
N ASN A 57 -3.02 10.04 18.61
CA ASN A 57 -2.18 10.65 17.58
C ASN A 57 -2.94 11.72 16.77
N LEU A 58 -4.23 11.49 16.48
CA LEU A 58 -5.07 12.44 15.75
C LEU A 58 -5.42 13.67 16.59
N TYR A 59 -5.76 13.47 17.86
CA TYR A 59 -5.95 14.57 18.82
C TYR A 59 -4.69 15.45 18.92
N LEU A 60 -3.51 14.83 19.07
CA LEU A 60 -2.24 15.54 19.18
C LEU A 60 -1.91 16.31 17.89
N ARG A 61 -2.15 15.71 16.71
CA ARG A 61 -2.02 16.42 15.43
C ARG A 61 -2.94 17.64 15.37
N GLN A 62 -4.20 17.49 15.77
CA GLN A 62 -5.18 18.56 15.76
C GLN A 62 -4.81 19.72 16.71
N LYS A 63 -4.19 19.41 17.85
CA LYS A 63 -3.62 20.40 18.77
C LYS A 63 -2.32 21.04 18.29
N GLY A 64 -1.77 20.62 17.15
CA GLY A 64 -0.55 21.17 16.57
C GLY A 64 0.75 20.62 17.19
N TYR A 65 0.71 19.48 17.89
CA TYR A 65 1.93 18.83 18.36
C TYR A 65 2.74 18.32 17.19
N LYS A 66 4.05 18.59 17.22
CA LYS A 66 4.99 18.08 16.22
C LYS A 66 5.35 16.63 16.54
N VAL A 67 5.49 15.82 15.51
CA VAL A 67 6.06 14.48 15.62
C VAL A 67 7.53 14.60 16.05
N GLY A 68 7.98 13.63 16.85
CA GLY A 68 9.40 13.51 17.21
C GLY A 68 10.26 13.05 16.04
N GLU A 69 11.54 12.83 16.30
CA GLU A 69 12.45 12.22 15.32
C GLU A 69 11.95 10.83 14.90
N GLU A 70 11.98 10.56 13.59
CA GLU A 70 11.60 9.27 13.05
C GLU A 70 12.52 8.16 13.56
N SER A 71 11.92 7.05 14.00
CA SER A 71 12.66 5.86 14.37
C SER A 71 13.39 5.26 13.16
N SER A 72 14.47 4.53 13.41
CA SER A 72 15.21 3.81 12.36
C SER A 72 14.32 2.84 11.58
N LEU A 73 13.32 2.24 12.24
CA LEU A 73 12.33 1.36 11.62
C LEU A 73 11.43 2.09 10.62
N ILE A 74 10.96 3.30 10.97
CA ILE A 74 10.14 4.13 10.06
C ILE A 74 10.99 4.56 8.85
N LYS A 75 12.22 5.02 9.08
CA LYS A 75 13.16 5.40 8.00
C LYS A 75 13.40 4.23 7.04
N LYS A 76 13.66 3.03 7.59
CA LYS A 76 13.84 1.80 6.81
C LYS A 76 12.58 1.42 6.04
N GLY A 77 11.40 1.50 6.66
CA GLY A 77 10.13 1.26 6.00
C GLY A 77 9.91 2.19 4.80
N ARG A 78 10.13 3.49 5.00
CA ARG A 78 10.04 4.52 3.95
C ARG A 78 10.97 4.22 2.78
N ALA A 79 12.23 3.85 3.05
CA ALA A 79 13.18 3.51 1.99
C ALA A 79 12.77 2.25 1.21
N ILE A 80 12.21 1.24 1.88
CA ILE A 80 11.70 0.02 1.23
C ILE A 80 10.51 0.33 0.30
N HIS A 81 9.53 1.13 0.76
CA HIS A 81 8.39 1.55 -0.09
C HIS A 81 8.86 2.37 -1.30
N ASP A 82 9.73 3.35 -1.08
CA ASP A 82 10.23 4.22 -2.16
C ASP A 82 11.08 3.46 -3.18
N THR A 83 11.92 2.53 -2.71
CA THR A 83 12.71 1.63 -3.58
C THR A 83 11.78 0.77 -4.43
N TYR A 84 10.74 0.19 -3.82
CA TYR A 84 9.75 -0.62 -4.51
C TYR A 84 9.02 0.17 -5.61
N SER A 85 8.41 1.30 -5.25
CA SER A 85 7.62 2.08 -6.20
C SER A 85 8.49 2.69 -7.31
N THR A 86 9.70 3.16 -6.98
CA THR A 86 10.65 3.72 -7.94
C THR A 86 11.16 2.65 -8.90
N ALA A 87 11.60 1.49 -8.41
CA ALA A 87 12.12 0.42 -9.27
C ALA A 87 11.04 -0.06 -10.26
N ILE A 88 9.80 -0.27 -9.80
CA ILE A 88 8.69 -0.67 -10.68
C ILE A 88 8.38 0.40 -11.74
N SER A 89 8.35 1.68 -11.34
CA SER A 89 8.10 2.79 -12.26
C SER A 89 9.22 2.93 -13.30
N THR A 90 10.48 2.75 -12.87
CA THR A 90 11.65 2.76 -13.75
C THR A 90 11.58 1.62 -14.78
N ILE A 91 11.21 0.40 -14.36
CA ILE A 91 11.02 -0.72 -15.30
C ILE A 91 9.99 -0.35 -16.36
N LYS A 92 8.80 0.13 -15.96
CA LYS A 92 7.76 0.55 -16.92
C LYS A 92 8.28 1.61 -17.89
N ARG A 93 8.96 2.64 -17.38
CA ARG A 93 9.55 3.72 -18.19
C ARG A 93 10.54 3.18 -19.22
N LEU A 94 11.45 2.28 -18.81
CA LEU A 94 12.44 1.67 -19.70
C LEU A 94 11.78 0.81 -20.78
N LEU A 95 10.75 0.04 -20.43
CA LEU A 95 10.01 -0.78 -21.39
C LEU A 95 9.26 0.04 -22.43
N TYR A 96 8.63 1.17 -22.03
CA TYR A 96 8.03 2.10 -23.00
C TYR A 96 9.09 2.79 -23.87
N SER A 97 10.23 3.17 -23.28
CA SER A 97 11.28 3.92 -23.99
C SER A 97 12.12 3.06 -24.93
N SER A 98 12.16 1.75 -24.70
CA SER A 98 13.01 0.82 -25.44
C SER A 98 12.33 -0.55 -25.55
N PRO A 99 11.23 -0.66 -26.32
CA PRO A 99 10.36 -1.84 -26.35
C PRO A 99 10.98 -3.05 -27.03
N GLN A 100 12.25 -3.00 -27.44
CA GLN A 100 12.98 -4.11 -28.07
C GLN A 100 14.09 -4.70 -27.17
N ILE A 101 14.20 -4.23 -25.93
CA ILE A 101 15.19 -4.79 -24.98
C ILE A 101 14.77 -6.16 -24.47
N ASP A 102 15.76 -7.00 -24.17
CA ASP A 102 15.62 -8.27 -23.46
C ASP A 102 15.87 -8.10 -21.95
N GLY A 103 15.69 -9.18 -21.20
CA GLY A 103 15.89 -9.20 -19.75
C GLY A 103 17.29 -8.78 -19.34
N ASN A 104 18.34 -9.20 -20.07
CA ASN A 104 19.72 -8.84 -19.78
C ASN A 104 19.98 -7.35 -19.95
N LYS A 105 19.51 -6.77 -21.06
CA LYS A 105 19.64 -5.33 -21.30
C LYS A 105 18.85 -4.52 -20.28
N LEU A 106 17.67 -4.99 -19.85
CA LEU A 106 16.92 -4.38 -18.75
C LEU A 106 17.75 -4.36 -17.45
N LYS A 107 18.46 -5.44 -17.10
CA LYS A 107 19.33 -5.47 -15.90
C LYS A 107 20.42 -4.41 -15.97
N THR A 108 21.08 -4.26 -17.12
CA THR A 108 22.11 -3.23 -17.32
C THR A 108 21.54 -1.84 -17.09
N LEU A 109 20.41 -1.52 -17.75
CA LEU A 109 19.78 -0.20 -17.62
C LEU A 109 19.31 0.07 -16.18
N MET A 110 18.72 -0.93 -15.52
CA MET A 110 18.32 -0.82 -14.10
C MET A 110 19.51 -0.61 -13.17
N THR A 111 20.69 -1.13 -13.52
CA THR A 111 21.92 -0.89 -12.74
C THR A 111 22.37 0.55 -12.87
N ASP A 112 22.28 1.14 -14.07
CA ASP A 112 22.63 2.55 -14.29
C ASP A 112 21.68 3.49 -13.52
N GLU A 113 20.38 3.19 -13.55
CA GLU A 113 19.34 3.92 -12.82
C GLU A 113 19.52 3.83 -11.29
N PHE A 114 19.99 2.68 -10.80
CA PHE A 114 20.24 2.47 -9.38
C PHE A 114 21.24 3.48 -8.82
N TYR A 115 22.33 3.78 -9.53
CA TYR A 115 23.34 4.73 -9.03
C TYR A 115 22.79 6.16 -8.84
N SER A 116 21.80 6.54 -9.66
CA SER A 116 21.11 7.82 -9.49
C SER A 116 20.17 7.79 -8.27
N PHE A 117 19.46 6.68 -8.09
CA PHE A 117 18.55 6.46 -6.96
C PHE A 117 19.29 6.38 -5.61
N LEU A 118 20.46 5.71 -5.59
CA LEU A 118 21.26 5.46 -4.39
C LEU A 118 21.65 6.75 -3.64
N LYS A 119 21.83 7.87 -4.36
CA LYS A 119 22.14 9.18 -3.76
C LYS A 119 21.13 9.62 -2.69
N LYS A 120 19.88 9.13 -2.76
CA LYS A 120 18.82 9.41 -1.77
C LYS A 120 18.96 8.58 -0.48
N TYR A 121 19.66 7.45 -0.55
CA TYR A 121 19.69 6.42 0.49
C TYR A 121 21.11 5.90 0.74
N GLU A 122 22.11 6.79 0.70
CA GLU A 122 23.53 6.42 0.88
C GLU A 122 23.75 5.67 2.21
N ASP A 123 23.15 6.14 3.31
CA ASP A 123 23.23 5.50 4.64
C ASP A 123 22.48 4.16 4.74
N GLN A 124 21.77 3.78 3.68
CA GLN A 124 20.87 2.62 3.63
C GLN A 124 21.16 1.74 2.39
N ALA A 125 22.33 1.94 1.78
CA ALA A 125 22.72 1.43 0.47
C ALA A 125 22.51 -0.08 0.32
N ASP A 126 22.95 -0.86 1.31
CA ASP A 126 23.04 -2.32 1.20
C ASP A 126 21.67 -2.98 0.99
N TYR A 127 20.71 -2.73 1.88
CA TYR A 127 19.39 -3.34 1.73
C TYR A 127 18.56 -2.69 0.61
N VAL A 128 18.81 -1.41 0.30
CA VAL A 128 18.17 -0.75 -0.85
C VAL A 128 18.63 -1.38 -2.16
N LYS A 129 19.94 -1.66 -2.29
CA LYS A 129 20.50 -2.42 -3.42
C LYS A 129 19.91 -3.81 -3.52
N THR A 130 19.83 -4.53 -2.40
CA THR A 130 19.28 -5.89 -2.35
C THR A 130 17.83 -5.94 -2.84
N LEU A 131 16.99 -4.99 -2.42
CA LEU A 131 15.61 -4.90 -2.92
C LEU A 131 15.54 -4.51 -4.39
N TRP A 132 16.35 -3.54 -4.83
CA TRP A 132 16.39 -3.10 -6.23
C TRP A 132 16.77 -4.24 -7.17
N ASP A 133 17.80 -5.00 -6.83
CA ASP A 133 18.28 -6.14 -7.62
C ASP A 133 17.28 -7.29 -7.62
N TYR A 134 16.62 -7.53 -6.47
CA TYR A 134 15.56 -8.52 -6.39
C TYR A 134 14.40 -8.20 -7.34
N ILE A 135 13.91 -6.95 -7.34
CA ILE A 135 12.87 -6.48 -8.27
C ILE A 135 13.36 -6.60 -9.71
N THR A 136 14.55 -6.10 -10.00
CA THR A 136 15.16 -6.14 -11.34
C THR A 136 15.23 -7.56 -11.88
N ASN A 137 15.65 -8.53 -11.05
CA ASN A 137 15.74 -9.93 -11.45
C ASN A 137 14.37 -10.54 -11.77
N ILE A 138 13.33 -10.24 -10.99
CA ILE A 138 11.97 -10.72 -11.24
C ILE A 138 11.48 -10.24 -12.61
N TYR A 139 11.55 -8.93 -12.86
CA TYR A 139 10.94 -8.35 -14.06
C TYR A 139 11.78 -8.52 -15.32
N SER A 140 13.10 -8.67 -15.21
CA SER A 140 13.93 -9.13 -16.33
C SER A 140 13.56 -10.55 -16.76
N ALA A 141 13.34 -11.47 -15.81
CA ALA A 141 12.90 -12.83 -16.13
C ALA A 141 11.47 -12.85 -16.72
N GLU A 142 10.56 -12.03 -16.18
CA GLU A 142 9.20 -11.92 -16.71
C GLU A 142 9.18 -11.32 -18.12
N LEU A 143 10.05 -10.35 -18.42
CA LEU A 143 10.20 -9.79 -19.77
C LEU A 143 10.55 -10.86 -20.80
N ASP A 144 11.58 -11.66 -20.53
CA ASP A 144 12.00 -12.75 -21.42
C ASP A 144 10.89 -13.79 -21.59
N ARG A 145 10.19 -14.12 -20.50
CA ARG A 145 9.04 -15.03 -20.52
C ARG A 145 7.90 -14.49 -21.39
N VAL A 146 7.51 -13.23 -21.24
CA VAL A 146 6.43 -12.61 -22.02
C VAL A 146 6.79 -12.61 -23.51
N ARG A 147 8.01 -12.22 -23.85
CA ARG A 147 8.50 -12.24 -25.24
C ARG A 147 8.55 -13.63 -25.85
N SER A 148 8.91 -14.66 -25.07
CA SER A 148 8.94 -16.03 -25.55
C SER A 148 7.54 -16.58 -25.87
N LYS A 149 6.50 -16.02 -25.24
CA LYS A 149 5.13 -16.51 -25.30
C LYS A 149 4.29 -15.79 -26.34
N PHE A 150 4.51 -14.49 -26.53
CA PHE A 150 3.66 -13.64 -27.36
C PHE A 150 4.45 -12.98 -28.48
N PHE A 151 3.88 -12.99 -29.69
CA PHE A 151 4.43 -12.34 -30.88
C PHE A 151 3.68 -11.02 -31.16
N ASN A 152 4.36 -10.07 -31.82
CA ASN A 152 3.77 -8.79 -32.27
C ASN A 152 3.07 -7.97 -31.17
N LEU A 153 3.64 -7.95 -29.96
CA LEU A 153 3.12 -7.13 -28.86
C LEU A 153 3.29 -5.63 -29.17
N THR A 154 2.24 -4.84 -28.94
CA THR A 154 2.37 -3.38 -28.81
C THR A 154 3.14 -3.04 -27.54
N GLU A 155 3.74 -1.85 -27.47
CA GLU A 155 4.50 -1.40 -26.29
C GLU A 155 3.65 -1.48 -25.02
N ASP A 156 2.39 -1.04 -25.10
CA ASP A 156 1.46 -1.09 -23.97
C ASP A 156 1.07 -2.52 -23.58
N SER A 157 0.85 -3.40 -24.55
CA SER A 157 0.59 -4.82 -24.28
C SER A 157 1.81 -5.51 -23.65
N LEU A 158 3.02 -5.14 -24.05
CA LEU A 158 4.26 -5.62 -23.44
C LEU A 158 4.37 -5.17 -21.99
N VAL A 159 4.23 -3.86 -21.73
CA VAL A 159 4.35 -3.30 -20.37
C VAL A 159 3.30 -3.87 -19.44
N SER A 160 2.03 -3.92 -19.88
CA SER A 160 0.94 -4.48 -19.07
C SER A 160 1.07 -5.98 -18.84
N SER A 161 1.73 -6.73 -19.73
CA SER A 161 2.01 -8.16 -19.52
C SER A 161 3.17 -8.40 -18.55
N VAL A 162 4.19 -7.54 -18.56
CA VAL A 162 5.38 -7.66 -17.69
C VAL A 162 5.13 -7.10 -16.30
N VAL A 163 4.50 -5.93 -16.20
CA VAL A 163 4.19 -5.22 -14.94
C VAL A 163 2.68 -4.96 -14.85
N PRO A 164 1.86 -6.00 -14.54
CA PRO A 164 0.41 -5.98 -14.65
C PRO A 164 -0.32 -5.30 -13.48
N PHE A 165 0.27 -4.27 -12.88
CA PHE A 165 -0.26 -3.55 -11.72
C PHE A 165 0.32 -2.14 -11.67
N TYR A 166 -0.33 -1.24 -10.94
CA TYR A 166 0.14 0.12 -10.66
C TYR A 166 0.74 0.19 -9.27
N VAL A 167 1.71 1.08 -9.08
CA VAL A 167 2.28 1.41 -7.76
C VAL A 167 1.88 2.82 -7.37
N GLU A 168 1.77 3.10 -6.08
CA GLU A 168 1.40 4.42 -5.55
C GLU A 168 0.10 4.95 -6.21
N TYR A 169 -0.88 4.06 -6.37
CA TYR A 169 -2.09 4.38 -7.12
C TYR A 169 -2.92 5.44 -6.36
N PRO A 170 -3.21 6.60 -6.98
CA PRO A 170 -3.93 7.68 -6.32
C PRO A 170 -5.40 7.35 -6.15
N VAL A 171 -5.94 7.61 -4.96
CA VAL A 171 -7.38 7.48 -4.66
C VAL A 171 -7.85 8.66 -3.81
N ASP A 172 -9.00 9.21 -4.16
CA ASP A 172 -9.73 10.21 -3.40
C ASP A 172 -10.69 9.48 -2.44
N GLY A 173 -10.42 9.59 -1.13
CA GLY A 173 -11.27 9.01 -0.08
C GLY A 173 -12.25 9.99 0.55
N SER A 174 -12.39 11.20 0.01
CA SER A 174 -13.18 12.28 0.63
C SER A 174 -14.65 11.93 0.82
N LEU A 175 -15.25 11.19 -0.12
CA LEU A 175 -16.65 10.77 -0.05
C LEU A 175 -16.94 9.86 1.15
N VAL A 176 -15.93 9.15 1.66
CA VAL A 176 -16.05 8.24 2.79
C VAL A 176 -15.38 8.77 4.06
N GLY A 177 -15.14 10.08 4.15
CA GLY A 177 -14.55 10.73 5.32
C GLY A 177 -13.03 10.52 5.47
N LEU A 178 -12.35 10.10 4.40
CA LEU A 178 -10.91 9.93 4.37
C LEU A 178 -10.23 11.05 3.58
N SER A 179 -8.90 11.13 3.64
CA SER A 179 -8.12 12.09 2.85
C SER A 179 -8.40 11.98 1.34
N SER A 180 -8.40 13.09 0.62
CA SER A 180 -8.49 13.13 -0.85
C SER A 180 -7.20 12.75 -1.59
N SER A 181 -6.13 12.49 -0.86
CA SER A 181 -4.78 12.26 -1.41
C SER A 181 -4.21 10.89 -1.01
N LEU A 182 -5.06 9.87 -0.88
CA LEU A 182 -4.60 8.53 -0.55
C LEU A 182 -3.75 7.94 -1.69
N ARG A 183 -2.89 7.01 -1.29
CA ARG A 183 -2.03 6.22 -2.16
C ARG A 183 -2.13 4.76 -1.74
N ILE A 184 -2.48 3.90 -2.69
CA ILE A 184 -2.46 2.45 -2.54
C ILE A 184 -1.10 1.97 -3.05
N ASP A 185 -0.34 1.26 -2.21
CA ASP A 185 1.02 0.81 -2.56
C ASP A 185 1.07 0.04 -3.88
N ALA A 186 0.12 -0.88 -4.11
CA ALA A 186 -0.10 -1.46 -5.43
C ALA A 186 -1.57 -1.79 -5.74
N PHE A 187 -1.98 -1.53 -6.97
CA PHE A 187 -3.32 -1.83 -7.48
C PHE A 187 -3.25 -2.73 -8.72
N VAL A 188 -3.95 -3.87 -8.68
CA VAL A 188 -4.01 -4.84 -9.77
C VAL A 188 -5.39 -4.75 -10.46
N PRO A 189 -5.49 -4.08 -11.64
CA PRO A 189 -6.77 -3.78 -12.27
C PRO A 189 -7.51 -5.02 -12.81
N PHE A 190 -6.77 -6.00 -13.35
CA PHE A 190 -7.35 -7.19 -13.98
C PHE A 190 -8.13 -8.09 -13.01
N ILE A 191 -7.79 -8.01 -11.73
CA ILE A 191 -8.46 -8.71 -10.65
C ILE A 191 -8.65 -7.72 -9.52
N PRO A 192 -9.63 -6.80 -9.55
CA PRO A 192 -9.77 -5.66 -8.64
C PRO A 192 -9.27 -5.92 -7.21
N LEU A 193 -7.96 -5.72 -7.02
CA LEU A 193 -7.19 -6.18 -5.87
C LEU A 193 -6.22 -5.08 -5.53
N ILE A 194 -6.34 -4.61 -4.31
CA ILE A 194 -5.41 -3.67 -3.71
C ILE A 194 -4.39 -4.48 -2.91
N ALA A 195 -3.16 -4.00 -2.86
CA ALA A 195 -2.09 -4.63 -2.12
C ALA A 195 -1.41 -3.59 -1.25
N GLU A 196 -1.09 -4.01 -0.03
CA GLU A 196 -0.47 -3.18 1.00
C GLU A 196 0.85 -3.83 1.42
N MET A 197 1.93 -3.04 1.39
CA MET A 197 3.23 -3.45 1.88
C MET A 197 3.38 -3.04 3.34
N LYS A 198 3.97 -3.93 4.13
CA LYS A 198 4.44 -3.61 5.47
C LYS A 198 5.83 -4.14 5.69
N THR A 199 6.57 -3.47 6.55
CA THR A 199 7.84 -3.96 7.09
C THR A 199 7.63 -4.41 8.54
N GLY A 200 8.41 -5.38 8.99
CA GLY A 200 8.33 -5.88 10.36
C GLY A 200 7.23 -6.94 10.58
N LYS A 201 6.53 -6.84 11.71
CA LYS A 201 5.64 -7.90 12.22
C LYS A 201 4.20 -7.70 11.79
N TYR A 202 3.48 -8.82 11.72
CA TYR A 202 2.05 -8.81 11.46
C TYR A 202 1.26 -8.11 12.57
N LYS A 203 0.30 -7.27 12.17
CA LYS A 203 -0.72 -6.67 13.03
C LYS A 203 -2.07 -6.74 12.34
N TYR A 204 -3.12 -7.09 13.10
CA TYR A 204 -4.49 -7.14 12.57
C TYR A 204 -4.96 -5.78 12.06
N SER A 205 -4.52 -4.68 12.67
CA SER A 205 -4.80 -3.32 12.18
C SER A 205 -4.31 -3.08 10.74
N HIS A 206 -3.34 -3.86 10.25
CA HIS A 206 -2.94 -3.77 8.85
C HIS A 206 -4.00 -4.31 7.89
N GLU A 207 -4.86 -5.23 8.32
CA GLU A 207 -6.01 -5.68 7.54
C GLU A 207 -7.11 -4.60 7.48
N LEU A 208 -7.30 -3.82 8.56
CA LEU A 208 -8.23 -2.67 8.54
C LEU A 208 -7.81 -1.59 7.52
N GLN A 209 -6.51 -1.39 7.29
CA GLN A 209 -6.07 -0.45 6.25
C GLN A 209 -6.56 -0.88 4.85
N LEU A 210 -6.58 -2.19 4.57
CA LEU A 210 -7.12 -2.69 3.31
C LEU A 210 -8.60 -2.33 3.18
N ALA A 211 -9.39 -2.43 4.26
CA ALA A 211 -10.78 -2.01 4.24
C ALA A 211 -10.93 -0.51 3.93
N GLY A 212 -10.12 0.34 4.54
CA GLY A 212 -10.12 1.78 4.25
C GLY A 212 -9.79 2.12 2.80
N TYR A 213 -8.76 1.49 2.24
CA TYR A 213 -8.41 1.67 0.84
C TYR A 213 -9.47 1.11 -0.12
N ALA A 214 -10.09 -0.02 0.22
CA ALA A 214 -11.18 -0.60 -0.58
C ALA A 214 -12.40 0.32 -0.61
N LEU A 215 -12.81 0.87 0.54
CA LEU A 215 -13.93 1.81 0.63
C LEU A 215 -13.67 3.10 -0.15
N ALA A 216 -12.46 3.67 -0.02
CA ALA A 216 -12.08 4.86 -0.79
C ALA A 216 -12.11 4.57 -2.30
N PHE A 217 -11.53 3.45 -2.73
CA PHE A 217 -11.51 3.06 -4.14
C PHE A 217 -12.92 2.83 -4.69
N GLU A 218 -13.76 2.10 -3.95
CA GLU A 218 -15.16 1.86 -4.30
C GLU A 218 -15.96 3.15 -4.39
N SER A 219 -15.73 4.12 -3.50
CA SER A 219 -16.45 5.41 -3.53
C SER A 219 -16.14 6.25 -4.76
N GLN A 220 -14.92 6.13 -5.30
CA GLN A 220 -14.49 6.89 -6.45
C GLN A 220 -14.86 6.21 -7.78
N TYR A 221 -14.74 4.89 -7.85
CA TYR A 221 -14.83 4.15 -9.12
C TYR A 221 -16.06 3.24 -9.23
N GLU A 222 -16.81 3.02 -8.15
CA GLU A 222 -17.95 2.09 -8.11
C GLU A 222 -17.60 0.67 -8.57
N ILE A 223 -16.33 0.26 -8.39
CA ILE A 223 -15.81 -1.07 -8.69
C ILE A 223 -15.59 -1.83 -7.38
N PRO A 224 -16.17 -3.03 -7.18
CA PRO A 224 -16.05 -3.78 -5.94
C PRO A 224 -14.61 -4.23 -5.66
N ILE A 225 -14.13 -3.94 -4.45
CA ILE A 225 -12.84 -4.40 -3.91
C ILE A 225 -13.12 -5.34 -2.73
N ASP A 226 -13.33 -6.62 -3.04
CA ASP A 226 -13.66 -7.66 -2.06
C ASP A 226 -12.42 -8.27 -1.40
N PHE A 227 -11.24 -8.08 -1.99
CA PHE A 227 -10.00 -8.70 -1.56
C PHE A 227 -8.86 -7.69 -1.53
N GLY A 228 -7.98 -7.89 -0.56
CA GLY A 228 -6.70 -7.19 -0.47
C GLY A 228 -5.55 -8.19 -0.37
N TYR A 229 -4.35 -7.76 -0.72
CA TYR A 229 -3.13 -8.57 -0.62
C TYR A 229 -2.17 -7.90 0.36
N LEU A 230 -2.08 -8.45 1.56
CA LEU A 230 -1.22 -7.91 2.61
C LEU A 230 0.16 -8.59 2.53
N CYS A 231 1.20 -7.81 2.23
CA CYS A 231 2.55 -8.30 2.02
C CYS A 231 3.53 -7.74 3.05
N TYR A 232 4.10 -8.62 3.85
CA TYR A 232 5.22 -8.29 4.73
C TYR A 232 6.53 -8.50 3.97
N VAL A 233 7.21 -7.40 3.65
CA VAL A 233 8.49 -7.40 2.94
C VAL A 233 9.57 -7.01 3.93
N ASN A 234 10.41 -7.99 4.27
CA ASN A 234 11.56 -7.81 5.13
C ASN A 234 12.81 -7.90 4.28
N VAL A 235 13.61 -6.84 4.32
CA VAL A 235 14.85 -6.74 3.56
C VAL A 235 16.01 -6.59 4.53
N ASP A 236 17.04 -7.41 4.34
CA ASP A 236 18.35 -7.23 4.94
C ASP A 236 19.39 -7.07 3.82
N GLU A 237 20.67 -7.00 4.21
CA GLU A 237 21.77 -6.78 3.27
C GLU A 237 21.96 -7.94 2.28
N LYS A 238 21.37 -9.12 2.55
CA LYS A 238 21.61 -10.35 1.79
C LYS A 238 20.39 -10.80 0.98
N GLU A 239 19.20 -10.66 1.55
CA GLU A 239 18.00 -11.22 0.96
C GLU A 239 16.73 -10.37 1.16
N VAL A 240 15.79 -10.58 0.24
CA VAL A 240 14.41 -10.11 0.34
C VAL A 240 13.52 -11.28 0.73
N LYS A 241 12.90 -11.19 1.91
CA LYS A 241 11.86 -12.13 2.35
C LYS A 241 10.51 -11.46 2.22
N SER A 242 9.61 -12.06 1.44
CA SER A 242 8.23 -11.60 1.35
C SER A 242 7.26 -12.69 1.80
N ASN A 243 6.33 -12.33 2.68
CA ASN A 243 5.21 -13.16 3.07
C ASN A 243 3.93 -12.40 2.78
N CYS A 244 3.13 -12.91 1.84
CA CYS A 244 1.92 -12.26 1.42
C CYS A 244 0.70 -13.14 1.66
N LYS A 245 -0.38 -12.54 2.14
CA LYS A 245 -1.65 -13.20 2.39
C LYS A 245 -2.77 -12.50 1.62
N LEU A 246 -3.59 -13.30 0.95
CA LEU A 246 -4.86 -12.83 0.39
C LEU A 246 -5.86 -12.69 1.54
N ILE A 247 -6.33 -11.46 1.75
CA ILE A 247 -7.29 -11.08 2.78
C ILE A 247 -8.64 -10.83 2.11
N GLN A 248 -9.69 -11.43 2.65
CA GLN A 248 -11.05 -11.06 2.29
C GLN A 248 -11.45 -9.82 3.09
N ILE A 249 -11.89 -8.77 2.40
CA ILE A 249 -12.31 -7.51 3.01
C ILE A 249 -13.80 -7.64 3.35
N SER A 250 -14.07 -8.42 4.40
CA SER A 250 -15.40 -8.81 4.86
C SER A 250 -16.23 -7.64 5.40
N ASN A 251 -17.53 -7.88 5.60
CA ASN A 251 -18.42 -6.96 6.31
C ASN A 251 -17.86 -6.57 7.68
N SER A 252 -17.33 -7.53 8.44
CA SER A 252 -16.73 -7.26 9.76
C SER A 252 -15.53 -6.30 9.68
N LEU A 253 -14.63 -6.48 8.70
CA LEU A 253 -13.50 -5.58 8.50
C LEU A 253 -13.96 -4.17 8.11
N ARG A 254 -14.98 -4.08 7.26
CA ARG A 254 -15.56 -2.81 6.80
C ARG A 254 -16.22 -2.08 7.96
N SER A 255 -17.12 -2.73 8.69
CA SER A 255 -17.78 -2.14 9.86
C SER A 255 -16.76 -1.70 10.91
N GLU A 256 -15.78 -2.55 11.26
CA GLU A 256 -14.76 -2.18 12.24
C GLU A 256 -13.91 -0.99 11.79
N PHE A 257 -13.59 -0.90 10.50
CA PHE A 257 -12.89 0.27 9.95
C PHE A 257 -13.75 1.54 10.02
N LEU A 258 -15.03 1.46 9.66
CA LEU A 258 -15.98 2.58 9.70
C LEU A 258 -16.16 3.10 11.12
N ASP A 259 -16.38 2.20 12.09
CA ASP A 259 -16.49 2.56 13.52
C ASP A 259 -15.23 3.31 13.99
N LYS A 260 -14.06 2.83 13.57
CA LYS A 260 -12.78 3.45 13.92
C LYS A 260 -12.58 4.80 13.24
N ARG A 261 -13.00 4.93 11.98
CA ARG A 261 -13.01 6.20 11.24
C ARG A 261 -13.91 7.20 11.95
N ASP A 262 -15.14 6.83 12.26
CA ASP A 262 -16.12 7.75 12.85
C ASP A 262 -15.64 8.26 14.21
N LYS A 263 -15.09 7.36 15.05
CA LYS A 263 -14.44 7.74 16.30
C LYS A 263 -13.26 8.69 16.08
N ALA A 264 -12.43 8.45 15.08
CA ALA A 264 -11.31 9.32 14.75
C ALA A 264 -11.77 10.72 14.33
N LEU A 265 -12.79 10.79 13.49
CA LEU A 265 -13.35 12.05 13.00
C LEU A 265 -14.03 12.84 14.13
N GLU A 266 -14.75 12.16 15.03
CA GLU A 266 -15.31 12.76 16.24
C GLU A 266 -14.21 13.37 17.14
N ILE A 267 -13.12 12.64 17.36
CA ILE A 267 -11.96 13.13 18.13
C ILE A 267 -11.37 14.39 17.49
N MET A 268 -11.27 14.43 16.16
CA MET A 268 -10.68 15.55 15.44
C MET A 268 -11.59 16.79 15.42
N ASP A 269 -12.89 16.60 15.14
CA ASP A 269 -13.85 17.69 15.06
C ASP A 269 -14.10 18.35 16.43
N ASN A 270 -14.23 17.53 17.47
CA ASN A 270 -14.51 18.01 18.83
C ASN A 270 -13.25 18.24 19.68
N VAL A 271 -12.08 17.85 19.16
CA VAL A 271 -10.78 17.98 19.84
C VAL A 271 -10.81 17.34 21.24
N ILE A 272 -11.35 16.12 21.32
CA ILE A 272 -11.49 15.34 22.57
C ILE A 272 -10.20 14.53 22.78
N ASP A 273 -9.57 14.62 23.96
CA ASP A 273 -8.43 13.76 24.30
C ASP A 273 -8.93 12.36 24.69
N PRO A 274 -8.69 11.31 23.87
CA PRO A 274 -9.15 9.96 24.17
C PRO A 274 -8.31 9.24 25.23
N GLY A 275 -7.27 9.91 25.76
CA GLY A 275 -6.34 9.33 26.72
C GLY A 275 -5.25 8.47 26.06
N ILE A 276 -4.25 8.11 26.87
CA ILE A 276 -3.09 7.33 26.44
C ILE A 276 -3.51 5.87 26.20
N ALA A 277 -3.04 5.31 25.10
CA ALA A 277 -3.19 3.89 24.79
C ALA A 277 -2.39 3.00 25.75
N ASN A 278 -3.01 1.95 26.27
CA ASN A 278 -2.36 0.98 27.15
C ASN A 278 -1.32 0.10 26.42
N ASP A 279 -1.43 0.01 25.09
CA ASP A 279 -0.60 -0.78 24.17
C ASP A 279 0.35 0.12 23.35
N CYS A 280 0.80 1.24 23.91
CA CYS A 280 1.63 2.22 23.19
C CYS A 280 3.03 1.66 22.84
N GLU A 281 3.36 1.66 21.55
CA GLU A 281 4.68 1.28 21.03
C GLU A 281 5.70 2.41 21.15
N LYS A 282 6.94 2.08 21.50
CA LYS A 282 8.04 3.06 21.65
C LYS A 282 8.39 3.76 20.35
N GLU A 283 8.07 3.11 19.23
CA GLU A 283 8.27 3.56 17.87
C GLU A 283 7.23 4.60 17.43
N CYS A 284 6.18 4.84 18.22
CA CYS A 284 5.15 5.84 17.91
C CYS A 284 5.77 7.24 17.75
N PRO A 285 5.47 7.97 16.65
CA PRO A 285 6.00 9.33 16.43
C PRO A 285 5.64 10.34 17.53
N TYR A 286 4.58 10.07 18.29
CA TYR A 286 4.10 10.88 19.41
C TYR A 286 4.49 10.31 20.79
N TYR A 287 5.31 9.25 20.85
CA TYR A 287 5.61 8.55 22.10
C TYR A 287 6.11 9.49 23.21
N LYS A 288 7.08 10.35 22.88
CA LYS A 288 7.66 11.33 23.82
C LYS A 288 6.67 12.41 24.28
N VAL A 289 5.63 12.69 23.51
CA VAL A 289 4.57 13.64 23.88
C VAL A 289 3.61 12.99 24.89
N CYS A 290 3.30 11.70 24.70
CA CYS A 290 2.43 10.94 25.62
C CYS A 290 3.15 10.55 26.92
N HIS A 291 4.45 10.30 26.87
CA HIS A 291 5.29 9.87 27.99
C HIS A 291 6.44 10.85 28.20
N PRO A 292 6.16 12.07 28.70
CA PRO A 292 7.21 13.02 29.05
C PRO A 292 8.07 12.42 30.17
N SER A 293 9.39 12.59 30.05
CA SER A 293 10.37 12.19 31.07
C SER A 293 10.18 12.92 32.40
#